data_AF-A0A0C3NSN3-F1
#
_entry.id   AF-A0A0C3NSN3-F1
#
_cell.length_a   1.000
_cell.length_b   1.000
_cell.length_c   1.000
_cell.angle_alpha   90.00
_cell.angle_beta   90.00
_cell.angle_gamma   90.00
#
_symmetry.space_group_name_H-M   'P 1'
#
loop_
_entity.id
_entity.type
_entity.pdbx_description
1 polymer ?
#
loop_
_entity_poly.entity_id
_entity_poly.type
_entity_poly.pdbx_seq_one_letter_code
_entity_poly.pdbx_strand_id
1 'polypeptide(L)'
;PSVLRLHCLARDRLLSWCSASSTPEAAASVSLSAEIVHQITSVIGTSWTETTKELYRTSLLVYHIFCDMNNIPDSDRCLISSDLLSAFLASCARAHSGSTLTNYAAGI
;
A
#
# COMPACT_ATOMS: atom_id res chain seq x y z
N PRO A 1 -8.73 -13.43 4.48
CA PRO A 1 -9.43 -12.59 3.46
C PRO A 1 -10.33 -11.60 4.20
N SER A 2 -10.24 -10.31 3.86
CA SER A 2 -11.09 -9.27 4.45
C SER A 2 -11.71 -8.43 3.34
N VAL A 3 -12.80 -7.72 3.66
CA VAL A 3 -13.46 -6.81 2.71
C VAL A 3 -12.51 -5.70 2.23
N LEU A 4 -11.51 -5.37 3.05
CA LEU A 4 -10.49 -4.34 2.79
C LEU A 4 -9.27 -4.88 2.02
N ARG A 5 -9.13 -6.20 1.91
CA ARG A 5 -8.04 -6.88 1.21
C ARG A 5 -8.64 -7.94 0.27
N LEU A 6 -9.13 -7.48 -0.87
CA LEU A 6 -9.61 -8.38 -1.92
C LEU A 6 -8.53 -9.40 -2.29
N HIS A 7 -8.99 -10.62 -2.58
CA HIS A 7 -8.12 -11.67 -3.07
C HIS A 7 -7.77 -11.41 -4.53
N CYS A 8 -6.65 -10.75 -4.76
CA CYS A 8 -6.11 -10.45 -6.08
C CYS A 8 -4.69 -11.03 -6.24
N LEU A 9 -4.19 -11.05 -7.47
CA LEU A 9 -2.79 -11.35 -7.71
C LEU A 9 -1.91 -10.26 -7.08
N ALA A 10 -0.70 -10.62 -6.66
CA ALA A 10 0.24 -9.65 -6.06
C ALA A 10 0.47 -8.43 -6.98
N ARG A 11 0.46 -8.65 -8.30
CA ARG A 11 0.61 -7.58 -9.30
C ARG A 11 -0.53 -6.57 -9.34
N ASP A 12 -1.74 -6.99 -8.95
CA ASP A 12 -2.96 -6.18 -8.99
C ASP A 12 -3.22 -5.54 -7.61
N ARG A 13 -2.49 -5.97 -6.57
CA ARG A 13 -2.68 -5.53 -5.19
C ARG A 13 -2.38 -4.05 -4.99
N LEU A 14 -1.37 -3.52 -5.68
CA LEU A 14 -1.03 -2.09 -5.63
C LEU A 14 -2.19 -1.20 -6.09
N LEU A 15 -3.00 -1.67 -7.04
CA LEU A 15 -4.11 -0.91 -7.62
C LEU A 15 -5.46 -1.16 -6.93
N SER A 16 -5.55 -2.21 -6.11
CA SER A 16 -6.79 -2.64 -5.44
C SER A 16 -6.75 -2.42 -3.92
N TRP A 17 -5.69 -1.81 -3.41
CA TRP A 17 -5.56 -1.49 -2.01
C TRP A 17 -6.44 -0.28 -1.65
N CYS A 18 -7.34 -0.46 -0.67
CA CYS A 18 -8.32 0.55 -0.25
C CYS A 18 -8.30 0.74 1.27
N SER A 19 -8.56 1.97 1.71
CA SER A 19 -8.75 2.28 3.14
C SER A 19 -10.13 1.86 3.61
N ALA A 20 -10.22 1.45 4.89
CA ALA A 20 -11.50 1.28 5.59
C ALA A 20 -12.23 2.61 5.81
N SER A 21 -11.51 3.73 5.80
CA SER A 21 -12.04 5.06 6.09
C SER A 21 -12.70 5.68 4.86
N SER A 22 -13.75 5.05 4.33
CA SER A 22 -14.86 5.78 3.72
C SER A 22 -15.88 6.14 4.80
N THR A 23 -15.41 6.68 5.92
CA THR A 23 -16.28 7.23 6.96
C THR A 23 -16.82 8.58 6.46
N PRO A 24 -18.12 8.88 6.61
CA PRO A 24 -18.75 10.09 6.08
C PRO A 24 -18.15 11.43 6.55
N GLU A 25 -17.24 11.44 7.53
CA GLU A 25 -16.53 12.64 8.00
C GLU A 25 -15.38 13.08 7.05
N ALA A 26 -14.91 12.20 6.17
CA ALA A 26 -14.00 12.55 5.07
C ALA A 26 -14.72 13.15 3.84
N ALA A 27 -16.04 13.37 3.92
CA ALA A 27 -16.88 13.90 2.84
C ALA A 27 -16.64 15.38 2.50
N ALA A 28 -15.63 16.03 3.08
CA ALA A 28 -15.10 17.29 2.56
C ALA A 28 -14.23 17.10 1.30
N SER A 29 -13.89 15.85 0.94
CA SER A 29 -13.16 15.52 -0.27
C SER A 29 -14.11 15.27 -1.45
N VAL A 30 -13.78 15.85 -2.61
CA VAL A 30 -14.50 15.67 -3.87
C VAL A 30 -14.60 14.18 -4.16
N SER A 31 -15.80 13.62 -4.10
CA SER A 31 -16.05 12.23 -4.49
C SER A 31 -15.89 12.12 -6.01
N LEU A 32 -14.75 11.57 -6.45
CA LEU A 32 -14.51 11.27 -7.86
C LEU A 32 -15.35 10.05 -8.28
N SER A 33 -15.87 10.07 -9.51
CA SER A 33 -16.52 8.89 -10.09
C SER A 33 -15.54 7.71 -10.15
N ALA A 34 -16.03 6.49 -9.95
CA ALA A 34 -15.25 5.27 -10.07
C ALA A 34 -14.49 5.17 -11.39
N GLU A 35 -15.05 5.72 -12.47
CA GLU A 35 -14.39 5.76 -13.78
C GLU A 35 -13.18 6.70 -13.81
N ILE A 36 -13.27 7.86 -13.16
CA ILE A 36 -12.16 8.79 -13.04
C ILE A 36 -11.05 8.17 -12.18
N VAL A 37 -11.40 7.52 -11.06
CA VAL A 37 -10.43 6.81 -10.22
C VAL A 37 -9.73 5.72 -11.02
N HIS A 38 -10.48 4.93 -11.80
CA HIS A 38 -9.88 3.89 -12.65
C HIS A 38 -8.93 4.48 -13.71
N GLN A 39 -9.31 5.59 -14.34
CA GLN A 39 -8.43 6.27 -15.30
C GLN A 39 -7.15 6.80 -14.64
N ILE A 40 -7.26 7.46 -13.48
CA ILE A 40 -6.10 7.95 -12.72
C ILE A 40 -5.16 6.80 -12.36
N THR A 41 -5.70 5.73 -11.79
CA THR A 41 -4.94 4.53 -11.40
C THR A 41 -4.29 3.87 -12.61
N SER A 42 -4.96 3.82 -13.76
CA SER A 42 -4.40 3.32 -15.02
C SER A 42 -3.24 4.19 -15.53
N VAL A 43 -3.43 5.51 -15.61
CA VAL A 43 -2.41 6.44 -16.13
C VAL A 43 -1.17 6.42 -15.23
N ILE A 44 -1.36 6.57 -13.91
CA ILE A 44 -0.27 6.50 -12.94
C ILE A 44 0.43 5.14 -13.02
N GLY A 45 -0.34 4.06 -13.05
CA GLY A 45 0.20 2.71 -13.20
C GLY A 45 1.07 2.57 -14.46
N THR A 46 0.62 3.10 -15.59
CA THR A 46 1.42 3.04 -16.85
C THR A 46 2.65 3.94 -16.84
N SER A 47 2.67 5.00 -16.01
CA SER A 47 3.80 5.95 -15.94
C SER A 47 5.06 5.35 -15.30
N TRP A 48 4.93 4.28 -14.51
CA TRP A 48 6.05 3.61 -13.87
C TRP A 48 6.71 2.58 -14.77
N THR A 49 8.04 2.48 -14.67
CA THR A 49 8.81 1.38 -15.28
C THR A 49 8.39 0.04 -14.66
N GLU A 50 8.58 -1.07 -15.39
CA GLU A 50 8.23 -2.40 -14.85
C GLU A 50 9.02 -2.72 -13.57
N THR A 51 10.31 -2.34 -13.53
CA THR A 51 11.15 -2.48 -12.32
C THR A 51 10.58 -1.69 -11.15
N THR A 52 10.10 -0.46 -11.36
CA THR A 52 9.45 0.34 -10.30
C THR A 52 8.16 -0.30 -9.82
N LYS A 53 7.34 -0.85 -10.74
CA LYS A 53 6.11 -1.55 -10.36
C LYS A 53 6.40 -2.79 -9.53
N GLU A 54 7.36 -3.62 -9.94
CA GLU A 54 7.79 -4.80 -9.20
C GLU A 54 8.30 -4.43 -7.81
N LEU A 55 9.09 -3.37 -7.73
CA LEU A 55 9.59 -2.84 -6.46
C LEU A 55 8.44 -2.46 -5.53
N TYR A 56 7.50 -1.63 -5.99
CA TYR A 56 6.36 -1.19 -5.17
C TYR A 56 5.44 -2.35 -4.78
N ARG A 57 5.18 -3.28 -5.70
CA ARG A 57 4.44 -4.53 -5.40
C ARG A 57 5.15 -5.35 -4.32
N THR A 58 6.47 -5.43 -4.37
CA THR A 58 7.29 -6.13 -3.38
C THR A 58 7.23 -5.41 -2.03
N SER A 59 7.42 -4.10 -2.00
CA SER A 59 7.31 -3.27 -0.79
C SER A 59 5.98 -3.51 -0.07
N LEU A 60 4.87 -3.43 -0.81
CA LEU A 60 3.53 -3.64 -0.29
C LEU A 60 3.31 -5.06 0.23
N LEU A 61 3.83 -6.07 -0.47
CA LEU A 61 3.75 -7.47 -0.02
C LEU A 61 4.50 -7.67 1.30
N VAL A 62 5.74 -7.19 1.38
CA VAL A 62 6.59 -7.33 2.58
C VAL A 62 5.97 -6.58 3.76
N TYR A 63 5.40 -5.39 3.52
CA TYR A 63 4.65 -4.64 4.51
C TYR A 63 3.43 -5.42 5.03
N HIS A 64 2.63 -6.02 4.15
CA HIS A 64 1.49 -6.83 4.58
C HIS A 64 1.89 -8.06 5.39
N ILE A 65 3.00 -8.73 5.03
CA ILE A 65 3.54 -9.84 5.83
C ILE A 65 3.92 -9.35 7.22
N PHE A 66 4.60 -8.20 7.32
CA PHE A 66 4.92 -7.58 8.60
C PHE A 66 3.66 -7.28 9.43
N CYS A 67 2.61 -6.71 8.82
CA CYS A 67 1.34 -6.46 9.48
C CYS A 67 0.65 -7.75 9.96
N ASP A 68 0.65 -8.80 9.12
CA ASP A 68 0.08 -10.10 9.45
C ASP A 68 0.83 -10.74 10.64
N MET A 69 2.16 -10.65 10.68
CA MET A 69 2.99 -11.16 11.78
C MET A 69 2.78 -10.42 13.11
N ASN A 70 2.44 -9.13 13.05
CA ASN A 70 2.21 -8.28 14.22
C ASN A 70 0.73 -8.12 14.59
N ASN A 71 -0.17 -8.88 13.95
CA ASN A 71 -1.62 -8.82 14.16
C ASN A 71 -2.23 -7.40 13.99
N ILE A 72 -1.66 -6.60 13.10
CA ILE A 72 -2.19 -5.26 12.78
C ILE A 72 -3.51 -5.45 12.01
N PRO A 73 -4.64 -4.86 12.45
CA PRO A 73 -5.91 -5.00 11.78
C PRO A 73 -5.90 -4.33 10.40
N ASP A 74 -6.61 -4.87 9.41
CA ASP A 74 -6.59 -4.37 8.03
C ASP A 74 -7.03 -2.90 7.90
N SER A 75 -7.87 -2.40 8.82
CA SER A 75 -8.27 -0.98 8.88
C SER A 75 -7.09 -0.03 9.08
N ASP A 76 -6.08 -0.48 9.83
CA ASP A 76 -4.97 0.36 10.29
C ASP A 76 -3.75 0.22 9.37
N ARG A 77 -3.83 -0.68 8.36
CA ARG A 77 -2.74 -0.93 7.40
C ARG A 77 -2.67 0.13 6.31
N CYS A 78 -3.82 0.63 5.84
CA CYS A 78 -3.86 1.61 4.75
C CYS A 78 -3.53 3.03 5.25
N LEU A 79 -3.92 3.36 6.49
CA LEU A 79 -3.54 4.60 7.16
C LEU A 79 -2.24 4.39 7.93
N ILE A 80 -1.13 4.31 7.20
CA ILE A 80 0.19 4.09 7.80
C ILE A 80 0.57 5.26 8.71
N SER A 81 0.64 5.03 10.02
CA SER A 81 1.20 6.00 10.97
C SER A 81 2.73 6.05 10.85
N SER A 82 3.33 7.17 11.25
CA SER A 82 4.79 7.31 11.26
C SER A 82 5.48 6.24 12.13
N ASP A 83 4.84 5.84 13.24
CA ASP A 83 5.32 4.78 14.12
C ASP A 83 5.28 3.41 13.43
N LEU A 84 4.19 3.12 12.71
CA LEU A 84 4.03 1.86 11.98
C LEU A 84 5.03 1.74 10.84
N LEU A 85 5.25 2.82 10.09
CA LEU A 85 6.29 2.89 9.06
C LEU A 85 7.69 2.67 9.66
N SER A 86 7.98 3.32 10.78
CA SER A 86 9.28 3.21 11.45
C SER A 86 9.52 1.79 11.97
N ALA A 87 8.50 1.17 12.58
CA ALA A 87 8.56 -0.21 13.06
C ALA A 87 8.79 -1.19 11.91
N PHE A 88 8.10 -0.99 10.78
CA PHE A 88 8.29 -1.77 9.57
C PHE A 88 9.72 -1.65 9.02
N LEU A 89 10.22 -0.43 8.82
CA LEU A 89 11.57 -0.21 8.29
C LEU A 89 12.65 -0.75 9.24
N ALA A 90 12.47 -0.60 10.55
CA ALA A 90 13.36 -1.16 11.56
C ALA A 90 13.40 -2.69 11.51
N SER A 91 12.26 -3.35 11.26
CA SER A 91 12.20 -4.80 11.06
C SER A 91 12.98 -5.26 9.83
N CYS A 92 13.05 -4.42 8.79
CA CYS A 92 13.77 -4.71 7.54
C CYS A 92 15.26 -4.32 7.60
N ALA A 93 15.65 -3.39 8.48
CA ALA A 93 16.97 -2.75 8.45
C ALA A 93 18.16 -3.69 8.64
N ARG A 94 17.96 -4.83 9.31
CA ARG A 94 19.02 -5.83 9.52
C ARG A 94 19.30 -6.67 8.27
N ALA A 95 18.30 -6.87 7.42
CA ALA A 95 18.36 -7.81 6.29
C ALA A 95 18.54 -7.11 4.93
N HIS A 96 18.38 -5.79 4.87
CA HIS A 96 18.31 -5.05 3.62
C HIS A 96 19.19 -3.80 3.65
N SER A 97 19.66 -3.36 2.47
CA SER A 97 20.41 -2.12 2.35
C SER A 97 19.54 -0.90 2.62
N GLY A 98 20.15 0.23 2.96
CA GLY A 98 19.43 1.50 3.10
C GLY A 98 18.66 1.90 1.85
N SER A 99 19.20 1.62 0.65
CA SER A 99 18.49 1.85 -0.62
C SER A 99 17.22 1.00 -0.75
N THR A 100 17.25 -0.26 -0.30
CA THR A 100 16.04 -1.11 -0.26
C THR A 100 15.01 -0.58 0.73
N LEU A 101 15.43 -0.06 1.89
CA LEU A 101 14.51 0.55 2.86
C LEU A 101 13.83 1.80 2.29
N THR A 102 14.58 2.67 1.60
CA THR A 102 14.00 3.85 0.92
C THR A 102 12.99 3.43 -0.14
N ASN A 103 13.30 2.38 -0.89
CA ASN A 103 12.38 1.83 -1.89
C ASN A 103 11.14 1.20 -1.26
N TYR A 104 11.27 0.58 -0.08
CA TYR A 104 10.14 0.07 0.67
C TYR A 104 9.25 1.20 1.17
N ALA A 105 9.83 2.25 1.74
CA ALA A 105 9.10 3.44 2.16
C ALA A 105 8.42 4.18 1.01
N ALA A 106 8.99 4.19 -0.19
CA ALA A 106 8.38 4.84 -1.36
C ALA A 106 7.25 4.02 -2.00
N GLY A 107 7.20 2.72 -1.75
CA GLY A 107 6.23 1.80 -2.35
C GLY A 107 5.00 1.51 -1.49
N ILE A 108 4.93 2.07 -0.28
CA ILE A 108 3.81 1.95 0.67
C ILE A 108 3.34 3.35 1.07
#